data_AF-L5LD79-F1
#
_entry.id   AF-L5LD79-F1
#
_cell.length_a   1.000
_cell.length_b   1.000
_cell.length_c   1.000
_cell.angle_alpha   90.00
_cell.angle_beta   90.00
_cell.angle_gamma   90.00
#
_symmetry.space_group_name_H-M   'P 1'
#
loop_
_entity.id
_entity.type
_entity.pdbx_description
1 polymer ?
#
loop_
_entity_poly.entity_id
_entity_poly.type
_entity_poly.pdbx_seq_one_letter_code
_entity_poly.pdbx_strand_id
1 'polypeptide(L)'
;MPLQPSSKDTEEMEAEGDSAAEMNGEEEESEEERSGSQTESEEESSEMDDEDYERRRSECVSEMLDLEKQFSELKEKLFRERLSQLQVRLEEVGAERAPEYTEPLGGLQRSLKIRIQVAGIYKGFCLDVIRNKYECELQGAKQHLESEKLLLYDTLQGELQERIQRLEEDRQSLDISSEWWDDKLHTRGSSRTWDSLPPSKRKKAPLVSGPYIVYMLQEIDILEDWTAIKKARAAVSPQKRKSDGKSHRASLLPQPSPSPASRKEPRERQWPCQIRG
;
A
#
# COMPACT_ATOMS: atom_id res chain seq x y z
N MET A 1 7.42 0.82 -2.17
CA MET A 1 8.17 0.47 -3.41
C MET A 1 8.86 -0.86 -3.15
N PRO A 2 8.48 -1.92 -3.86
CA PRO A 2 9.29 -2.30 -5.01
C PRO A 2 8.49 -2.67 -6.27
N LEU A 3 9.26 -2.71 -7.35
CA LEU A 3 8.97 -2.73 -8.78
C LEU A 3 8.00 -3.82 -9.27
N GLN A 4 7.11 -3.42 -10.17
CA GLN A 4 6.31 -4.28 -11.04
C GLN A 4 7.17 -4.98 -12.09
N PRO A 5 6.72 -6.12 -12.63
CA PRO A 5 6.86 -6.44 -14.04
C PRO A 5 5.52 -6.20 -14.76
N SER A 6 5.58 -5.41 -15.84
CA SER A 6 4.52 -5.28 -16.83
C SER A 6 4.52 -6.50 -17.75
N SER A 7 3.40 -7.22 -17.83
CA SER A 7 3.12 -8.12 -18.96
C SER A 7 2.01 -7.51 -19.78
N LYS A 8 2.34 -7.14 -21.02
CA LYS A 8 1.42 -6.64 -22.03
C LYS A 8 1.54 -7.56 -23.24
N ASP A 9 0.44 -8.25 -23.51
CA ASP A 9 -0.15 -8.60 -24.82
C ASP A 9 0.73 -9.40 -25.81
N THR A 10 0.44 -10.70 -25.97
CA THR A 10 -0.23 -11.29 -27.15
C THR A 10 0.44 -10.96 -28.48
N GLU A 11 1.16 -11.95 -29.02
CA GLU A 11 1.13 -12.23 -30.45
C GLU A 11 1.33 -13.74 -30.66
N GLU A 12 0.32 -14.33 -31.30
CA GLU A 12 0.29 -15.68 -31.82
C GLU A 12 1.26 -15.79 -33.00
N MET A 13 2.05 -16.86 -33.07
CA MET A 13 2.45 -17.48 -34.34
C MET A 13 3.07 -18.85 -34.05
N GLU A 14 2.26 -19.89 -34.31
CA GLU A 14 2.72 -21.25 -34.52
C GLU A 14 3.42 -21.34 -35.88
N ALA A 15 4.60 -21.94 -35.94
CA ALA A 15 5.18 -22.54 -37.15
C ALA A 15 6.42 -23.37 -36.79
N GLU A 16 6.24 -24.59 -36.30
CA GLU A 16 7.25 -25.65 -36.45
C GLU A 16 6.73 -26.62 -37.51
N GLY A 17 7.14 -26.37 -38.76
CA GLY A 17 6.99 -27.27 -39.88
C GLY A 17 8.31 -27.97 -40.14
N ASP A 18 8.45 -29.17 -39.60
CA ASP A 18 9.45 -30.16 -40.00
C ASP A 18 9.04 -30.76 -41.35
N SER A 19 9.83 -30.54 -42.41
CA SER A 19 9.74 -31.31 -43.67
C SER A 19 10.93 -31.01 -44.61
N ALA A 20 11.75 -32.04 -44.82
CA ALA A 20 12.38 -32.44 -46.08
C ALA A 20 13.17 -31.38 -46.88
N ALA A 21 14.51 -31.44 -46.74
CA ALA A 21 15.44 -30.94 -47.74
C ALA A 21 15.37 -31.82 -49.00
N GLU A 22 14.57 -31.40 -49.98
CA GLU A 22 14.56 -31.97 -51.33
C GLU A 22 15.82 -31.55 -52.10
N MET A 23 16.42 -32.56 -52.72
CA MET A 23 17.68 -32.54 -53.46
C MET A 23 17.44 -31.91 -54.85
N ASN A 24 17.88 -30.67 -55.04
CA ASN A 24 17.85 -30.02 -56.35
C ASN A 24 19.09 -30.47 -57.15
N GLY A 25 18.94 -31.52 -57.96
CA GLY A 25 19.94 -31.99 -58.91
C GLY A 25 19.88 -31.15 -60.18
N GLU A 26 20.89 -30.30 -60.37
CA GLU A 26 21.11 -29.52 -61.59
C GLU A 26 21.56 -30.48 -62.71
N GLU A 27 20.76 -30.58 -63.78
CA GLU A 27 21.13 -31.27 -65.01
C GLU A 27 21.94 -30.31 -65.89
N GLU A 28 23.26 -30.50 -65.91
CA GLU A 28 24.20 -29.87 -66.85
C GLU A 28 24.10 -30.57 -68.22
N GLU A 29 23.79 -29.78 -69.25
CA GLU A 29 23.84 -30.18 -70.66
C GLU A 29 25.30 -30.51 -71.06
N SER A 30 25.54 -31.75 -71.49
CA SER A 30 26.80 -32.12 -72.16
C SER A 30 26.56 -32.26 -73.66
N GLU A 31 27.16 -31.34 -74.40
CA GLU A 31 27.22 -31.34 -75.85
C GLU A 31 28.19 -32.40 -76.39
N GLU A 32 27.76 -32.93 -77.53
CA GLU A 32 28.56 -33.18 -78.74
C GLU A 32 29.52 -34.39 -78.88
N GLU A 33 29.46 -34.89 -80.13
CA GLU A 33 30.42 -35.70 -80.86
C GLU A 33 30.42 -37.23 -80.64
N ARG A 34 29.70 -37.94 -81.52
CA ARG A 34 30.31 -39.07 -82.26
C ARG A 34 29.56 -39.48 -83.54
N SER A 35 30.22 -39.17 -84.65
CA SER A 35 30.56 -40.07 -85.77
C SER A 35 29.42 -40.80 -86.50
N GLY A 36 29.14 -40.31 -87.70
CA GLY A 36 28.48 -41.09 -88.74
C GLY A 36 29.23 -42.38 -89.06
N SER A 37 28.48 -43.47 -89.15
CA SER A 37 28.87 -44.68 -89.84
C SER A 37 27.63 -45.22 -90.55
N GLN A 38 27.56 -44.97 -91.86
CA GLN A 38 26.76 -45.79 -92.76
C GLN A 38 27.42 -47.17 -92.78
N THR A 39 26.74 -48.16 -92.20
CA THR A 39 26.92 -49.56 -92.53
C THR A 39 25.54 -50.15 -92.73
N GLU A 40 25.12 -50.15 -93.98
CA GLU A 40 24.13 -51.05 -94.53
C GLU A 40 24.61 -52.50 -94.35
N SER A 41 23.97 -53.19 -93.41
CA SER A 41 24.10 -54.64 -93.20
C SER A 41 22.70 -55.18 -92.88
N GLU A 42 22.06 -55.63 -93.95
CA GLU A 42 21.31 -56.88 -94.08
C GLU A 42 20.67 -57.44 -92.80
N GLU A 43 19.34 -57.44 -92.80
CA GLU A 43 18.50 -58.56 -92.37
C GLU A 43 18.77 -59.14 -90.97
N GLU A 44 18.33 -58.41 -89.94
CA GLU A 44 17.76 -59.03 -88.75
C GLU A 44 16.41 -58.39 -88.45
N SER A 45 15.46 -58.60 -89.37
CA SER A 45 14.05 -58.49 -89.07
C SER A 45 13.70 -59.60 -88.10
N SER A 46 14.06 -59.42 -86.82
CA SER A 46 13.47 -60.19 -85.74
C SER A 46 12.00 -59.77 -85.66
N GLU A 47 11.18 -60.50 -86.41
CA GLU A 47 9.75 -60.60 -86.22
C GLU A 47 9.56 -61.06 -84.78
N MET A 48 9.51 -60.12 -83.83
CA MET A 48 9.04 -60.41 -82.49
C MET A 48 7.64 -60.93 -82.69
N ASP A 49 7.48 -62.21 -82.39
CA ASP A 49 6.22 -62.90 -82.43
C ASP A 49 5.19 -62.05 -81.67
N ASP A 50 3.99 -61.86 -82.23
CA ASP A 50 2.91 -61.09 -81.59
C ASP A 50 2.66 -61.61 -80.16
N GLU A 51 2.92 -62.90 -79.93
CA GLU A 51 2.87 -63.56 -78.63
C GLU A 51 3.89 -63.03 -77.61
N ASP A 52 5.09 -62.61 -78.04
CA ASP A 52 6.09 -61.98 -77.17
C ASP A 52 5.68 -60.55 -76.77
N TYR A 53 5.04 -59.82 -77.69
CA TYR A 53 4.49 -58.50 -77.40
C TYR A 53 3.33 -58.58 -76.40
N GLU A 54 2.41 -59.52 -76.61
CA GLU A 54 1.29 -59.78 -75.73
C GLU A 54 1.74 -60.26 -74.34
N ARG A 55 2.80 -61.08 -74.27
CA ARG A 55 3.42 -61.51 -73.01
C ARG A 55 3.92 -60.31 -72.20
N ARG A 56 4.74 -59.44 -72.80
CA ARG A 56 5.25 -58.23 -72.12
C ARG A 56 4.14 -57.29 -71.68
N ARG A 57 3.10 -57.14 -72.50
CA ARG A 57 1.92 -56.34 -72.13
C ARG A 57 1.19 -56.93 -70.93
N SER A 58 1.03 -58.26 -70.89
CA SER A 58 0.39 -58.97 -69.79
C SER A 58 1.19 -58.88 -68.48
N GLU A 59 2.53 -58.97 -68.57
CA GLU A 59 3.44 -58.80 -67.43
C GLU A 59 3.36 -57.38 -66.87
N CYS A 60 3.42 -56.35 -67.72
CA CYS A 60 3.27 -54.96 -67.32
C CYS A 60 1.93 -54.70 -66.61
N VAL A 61 0.83 -55.22 -67.17
CA VAL A 61 -0.49 -55.11 -66.53
C VAL A 61 -0.54 -55.87 -65.20
N SER A 62 0.07 -57.04 -65.11
CA SER A 62 0.16 -57.82 -63.86
C SER A 62 0.92 -57.05 -62.78
N GLU A 63 2.08 -56.48 -63.11
CA GLU A 63 2.87 -55.67 -62.19
C GLU A 63 2.09 -54.42 -61.71
N MET A 64 1.38 -53.75 -62.62
CA MET A 64 0.51 -52.61 -62.25
C MET A 64 -0.62 -53.04 -61.31
N LEU A 65 -1.22 -54.21 -61.54
CA LEU A 65 -2.26 -54.76 -60.65
C LEU A 65 -1.71 -55.11 -59.26
N ASP A 66 -0.50 -55.67 -59.19
CA ASP A 66 0.16 -55.97 -57.93
C ASP A 66 0.50 -54.69 -57.16
N LEU A 67 0.97 -53.64 -57.85
CA LEU A 67 1.21 -52.32 -57.25
C LEU A 67 -0.08 -51.66 -56.75
N GLU A 68 -1.15 -51.67 -57.55
CA GLU A 68 -2.45 -51.12 -57.16
C GLU A 68 -3.00 -51.85 -55.92
N LYS A 69 -2.81 -53.18 -55.86
CA LYS A 69 -3.18 -53.97 -54.69
C LYS A 69 -2.36 -53.56 -53.47
N GLN A 70 -1.04 -53.45 -53.58
CA GLN A 70 -0.19 -52.98 -52.47
C GLN A 70 -0.58 -51.57 -52.01
N PHE A 71 -0.86 -50.67 -52.95
CA PHE A 71 -1.28 -49.30 -52.66
C PHE A 71 -2.62 -49.26 -51.91
N SER A 72 -3.60 -50.05 -52.35
CA SER A 72 -4.90 -50.15 -51.67
C SER A 72 -4.78 -50.73 -50.27
N GLU A 73 -3.96 -51.76 -50.06
CA GLU A 73 -3.69 -52.34 -48.74
C GLU A 73 -2.99 -51.33 -47.80
N LEU A 74 -2.00 -50.59 -48.32
CA LEU A 74 -1.30 -49.54 -47.58
C LEU A 74 -2.26 -48.42 -47.17
N LYS A 75 -3.10 -47.97 -48.10
CA LYS A 75 -4.13 -46.96 -47.86
C LYS A 75 -5.10 -47.40 -46.77
N GLU A 76 -5.58 -48.64 -46.83
CA GLU A 76 -6.50 -49.17 -45.82
C GLU A 76 -5.84 -49.29 -44.43
N LYS A 77 -4.55 -49.69 -44.38
CA LYS A 77 -3.78 -49.71 -43.12
C LYS A 77 -3.64 -48.31 -42.53
N LEU A 78 -3.28 -47.30 -43.34
CA LEU A 78 -3.14 -45.91 -42.92
C LEU A 78 -4.46 -45.37 -42.34
N PHE A 79 -5.59 -45.62 -43.00
CA PHE A 79 -6.89 -45.17 -42.51
C PHE A 79 -7.30 -45.88 -41.21
N ARG A 80 -7.06 -47.21 -41.11
CA ARG A 80 -7.33 -47.96 -39.88
C ARG A 80 -6.51 -47.45 -38.71
N GLU A 81 -5.22 -47.22 -38.93
CA GLU A 81 -4.34 -46.65 -37.90
C GLU A 81 -4.83 -45.26 -37.47
N ARG A 82 -5.13 -44.39 -38.43
CA ARG A 82 -5.62 -43.04 -38.13
C ARG A 82 -6.94 -43.07 -37.35
N LEU A 83 -7.86 -43.96 -37.73
CA LEU A 83 -9.13 -44.13 -37.03
C LEU A 83 -8.89 -44.62 -35.59
N SER A 84 -7.98 -45.58 -35.39
CA SER A 84 -7.59 -46.09 -34.07
C SER A 84 -7.00 -44.98 -33.19
N GLN A 85 -6.10 -44.14 -33.73
CA GLN A 85 -5.54 -43.00 -33.01
C GLN A 85 -6.64 -42.03 -32.54
N LEU A 86 -7.62 -41.74 -33.41
CA LEU A 86 -8.74 -40.85 -33.08
C LEU A 86 -9.69 -41.47 -32.05
N GLN A 87 -9.95 -42.77 -32.14
CA GLN A 87 -10.78 -43.48 -31.16
C GLN A 87 -10.16 -43.45 -29.76
N VAL A 88 -8.85 -43.68 -29.65
CA VAL A 88 -8.12 -43.59 -28.37
C VAL A 88 -8.22 -42.17 -27.79
N ARG A 89 -7.94 -41.13 -28.60
CA ARG A 89 -8.08 -39.74 -28.13
C ARG A 89 -9.50 -39.41 -27.69
N LEU A 90 -10.52 -39.89 -28.41
CA LEU A 90 -11.92 -39.70 -28.03
C LEU A 90 -12.25 -40.39 -26.70
N GLU A 91 -11.72 -41.60 -26.48
CA GLU A 91 -11.89 -42.32 -25.22
C GLU A 91 -11.16 -41.62 -24.06
N GLU A 92 -9.95 -41.10 -24.29
CA GLU A 92 -9.20 -40.32 -23.29
C GLU A 92 -9.94 -39.05 -22.88
N VAL A 93 -10.52 -38.34 -23.85
CA VAL A 93 -11.36 -37.16 -23.58
C VAL A 93 -12.64 -37.56 -22.86
N GLY A 94 -13.34 -38.62 -23.31
CA GLY A 94 -14.56 -39.12 -22.67
C GLY A 94 -14.34 -39.65 -21.26
N ALA A 95 -13.15 -40.17 -20.96
CA ALA A 95 -12.73 -40.61 -19.63
C ALA A 95 -12.12 -39.48 -18.78
N GLU A 96 -12.12 -38.23 -19.26
CA GLU A 96 -11.55 -37.06 -18.57
C GLU A 96 -10.04 -37.21 -18.25
N ARG A 97 -9.31 -38.01 -19.03
CA ARG A 97 -7.88 -38.28 -18.85
C ARG A 97 -6.99 -37.64 -19.91
N ALA A 98 -7.58 -36.91 -20.86
CA ALA A 98 -6.82 -36.22 -21.89
C ALA A 98 -5.79 -35.26 -21.26
N PRO A 99 -4.48 -35.44 -21.55
CA PRO A 99 -3.40 -34.68 -20.90
C PRO A 99 -3.49 -33.17 -21.20
N GLU A 100 -3.91 -32.83 -22.41
CA GLU A 100 -4.10 -31.45 -22.89
C GLU A 100 -5.02 -30.60 -21.98
N TYR A 101 -5.96 -31.25 -21.27
CA TYR A 101 -6.87 -30.58 -20.33
C TYR A 101 -6.50 -30.81 -18.87
N THR A 102 -6.06 -32.03 -18.53
CA THR A 102 -5.78 -32.41 -17.14
C THR A 102 -4.53 -31.72 -16.59
N GLU A 103 -3.50 -31.48 -17.41
CA GLU A 103 -2.31 -30.76 -16.98
C GLU A 103 -2.59 -29.28 -16.61
N PRO A 104 -3.25 -28.47 -17.47
CA PRO A 104 -3.69 -27.13 -17.10
C PRO A 104 -4.59 -27.11 -15.87
N LEU A 105 -5.53 -28.07 -15.76
CA LEU A 105 -6.41 -28.20 -14.60
C LEU A 105 -5.61 -28.43 -13.32
N GLY A 106 -4.62 -29.33 -13.34
CA GLY A 106 -3.72 -29.57 -12.21
C GLY A 106 -2.87 -28.34 -11.86
N GLY A 107 -2.47 -27.54 -12.86
CA GLY A 107 -1.84 -26.23 -12.66
C GLY A 107 -2.75 -25.25 -11.92
N LEU A 108 -4.00 -25.13 -12.34
CA LEU A 108 -4.99 -24.26 -11.73
C LEU A 108 -5.32 -24.67 -10.30
N GLN A 109 -5.47 -25.97 -10.03
CA GLN A 109 -5.69 -26.51 -8.69
C GLN A 109 -4.53 -26.19 -7.74
N ARG A 110 -3.28 -26.32 -8.21
CA ARG A 110 -2.09 -25.91 -7.43
C ARG A 110 -2.10 -24.41 -7.12
N SER A 111 -2.41 -23.57 -8.12
CA SER A 111 -2.53 -22.12 -7.96
C SER A 111 -3.60 -21.74 -6.93
N LEU A 112 -4.77 -22.38 -6.99
CA LEU A 112 -5.85 -22.20 -6.01
C LEU A 112 -5.38 -22.53 -4.58
N LYS A 113 -4.72 -23.68 -4.40
CA LYS A 113 -4.19 -24.09 -3.10
C LYS A 113 -3.20 -23.07 -2.53
N ILE A 114 -2.29 -22.56 -3.36
CA ILE A 114 -1.33 -21.52 -2.97
C ILE A 114 -2.07 -20.24 -2.57
N ARG A 115 -3.04 -19.77 -3.36
CA ARG A 115 -3.83 -18.56 -3.03
C ARG A 115 -4.54 -18.67 -1.69
N ILE A 116 -5.14 -19.83 -1.40
CA ILE A 116 -5.80 -20.08 -0.11
C ILE A 116 -4.78 -20.04 1.04
N GLN A 117 -3.62 -20.66 0.87
CA GLN A 117 -2.55 -20.65 1.89
C GLN A 117 -2.04 -19.23 2.16
N VAL A 118 -1.73 -18.48 1.09
CA VAL A 118 -1.28 -17.07 1.19
C VAL A 118 -2.32 -16.21 1.88
N ALA A 119 -3.61 -16.34 1.51
CA ALA A 119 -4.70 -15.62 2.16
C ALA A 119 -4.83 -15.98 3.66
N GLY A 120 -4.62 -17.25 4.02
CA GLY A 120 -4.60 -17.71 5.42
C GLY A 120 -3.47 -17.08 6.23
N ILE A 121 -2.25 -17.07 5.67
CA ILE A 121 -1.07 -16.45 6.30
C ILE A 121 -1.28 -14.94 6.45
N TYR A 122 -1.78 -14.28 5.40
CA TYR A 122 -2.07 -12.85 5.43
C TYR A 122 -3.09 -12.49 6.51
N LYS A 123 -4.18 -13.27 6.62
CA LYS A 123 -5.16 -13.12 7.70
C LYS A 123 -4.51 -13.26 9.08
N GLY A 124 -3.61 -14.24 9.25
CA GLY A 124 -2.83 -14.40 10.48
C GLY A 124 -2.06 -13.13 10.84
N PHE A 125 -1.28 -12.59 9.91
CA PHE A 125 -0.54 -11.34 10.13
C PHE A 125 -1.45 -10.14 10.44
N CYS A 126 -2.60 -10.01 9.78
CA CYS A 126 -3.55 -8.95 10.11
C CYS A 126 -4.05 -9.05 11.56
N LEU A 127 -4.35 -10.26 12.04
CA LEU A 127 -4.77 -10.48 13.42
C LEU A 127 -3.66 -10.16 14.42
N ASP A 128 -2.42 -10.52 14.10
CA ASP A 128 -1.28 -10.23 14.98
C ASP A 128 -0.98 -8.73 15.03
N VAL A 129 -1.12 -8.00 13.91
CA VAL A 129 -1.02 -6.53 13.90
C VAL A 129 -2.10 -5.90 14.78
N ILE A 130 -3.34 -6.38 14.70
CA ILE A 130 -4.45 -5.87 15.54
C ILE A 130 -4.14 -6.14 17.01
N ARG A 131 -3.72 -7.36 17.34
CA ARG A 131 -3.37 -7.75 18.71
C ARG A 131 -2.24 -6.88 19.28
N ASN A 132 -1.18 -6.68 18.52
CA ASN A 132 -0.04 -5.86 18.94
C ASN A 132 -0.46 -4.41 19.18
N LYS A 133 -1.28 -3.83 18.30
CA LYS A 133 -1.83 -2.46 18.51
C LYS A 133 -2.62 -2.38 19.80
N TYR A 134 -3.52 -3.33 20.02
CA TYR A 134 -4.32 -3.41 21.24
C TYR A 134 -3.44 -3.52 22.50
N GLU A 135 -2.44 -4.39 22.48
CA GLU A 135 -1.51 -4.57 23.60
C GLU A 135 -0.69 -3.31 23.89
N CYS A 136 -0.19 -2.64 22.84
CA CYS A 136 0.52 -1.37 22.97
C CYS A 136 -0.37 -0.26 23.54
N GLU A 137 -1.61 -0.14 23.08
CA GLU A 137 -2.57 0.84 23.61
C GLU A 137 -2.88 0.56 25.09
N LEU A 138 -3.10 -0.70 25.45
CA LEU A 138 -3.35 -1.10 26.83
C LEU A 138 -2.16 -0.75 27.73
N GLN A 139 -0.94 -1.03 27.27
CA GLN A 139 0.28 -0.69 28.00
C GLN A 139 0.45 0.82 28.12
N GLY A 140 0.26 1.57 27.03
CA GLY A 140 0.36 3.03 27.02
C GLY A 140 -0.64 3.68 27.98
N ALA A 141 -1.89 3.20 28.02
CA ALA A 141 -2.90 3.70 28.95
C ALA A 141 -2.54 3.44 30.41
N LYS A 142 -2.00 2.26 30.73
CA LYS A 142 -1.55 1.92 32.09
C LYS A 142 -0.40 2.82 32.54
N GLN A 143 0.62 2.96 31.69
CA GLN A 143 1.79 3.80 31.99
C GLN A 143 1.40 5.28 32.13
N HIS A 144 0.48 5.77 31.28
CA HIS A 144 -0.02 7.13 31.38
C HIS A 144 -0.73 7.35 32.72
N LEU A 145 -1.64 6.45 33.12
CA LEU A 145 -2.32 6.54 34.42
C LEU A 145 -1.34 6.53 35.60
N GLU A 146 -0.34 5.64 35.57
CA GLU A 146 0.68 5.56 36.61
C GLU A 146 1.51 6.86 36.70
N SER A 147 1.90 7.44 35.56
CA SER A 147 2.62 8.71 35.49
C SER A 147 1.78 9.88 36.00
N GLU A 148 0.52 9.99 35.60
CA GLU A 148 -0.40 11.05 36.06
C GLU A 148 -0.63 10.96 37.57
N LYS A 149 -0.79 9.74 38.09
CA LYS A 149 -0.91 9.50 39.52
C LYS A 149 0.32 10.00 40.27
N LEU A 150 1.52 9.65 39.82
CA LEU A 150 2.78 10.10 40.43
C LEU A 150 2.92 11.63 40.36
N LEU A 151 2.67 12.22 39.20
CA LEU A 151 2.75 13.66 39.00
C LEU A 151 1.78 14.42 39.92
N LEU A 152 0.58 13.89 40.15
CA LEU A 152 -0.39 14.47 41.07
C LEU A 152 0.10 14.40 42.53
N TYR A 153 0.71 13.29 42.94
CA TYR A 153 1.31 13.19 44.29
C TYR A 153 2.44 14.20 44.48
N ASP A 154 3.34 14.34 43.51
CA ASP A 154 4.44 15.30 43.56
C ASP A 154 3.91 16.74 43.61
N THR A 155 2.88 17.05 42.81
CA THR A 155 2.23 18.37 42.81
C THR A 155 1.60 18.67 44.18
N LEU A 156 0.83 17.74 44.73
CA LEU A 156 0.20 17.91 46.05
C LEU A 156 1.26 18.04 47.16
N GLN A 157 2.32 17.24 47.09
CA GLN A 157 3.41 17.32 48.05
C GLN A 157 4.11 18.69 47.97
N GLY A 158 4.36 19.20 46.76
CA GLY A 158 4.91 20.54 46.54
C GLY A 158 4.01 21.63 47.11
N GLU A 159 2.70 21.60 46.82
CA GLU A 159 1.73 22.57 47.37
C GLU A 159 1.70 22.56 48.90
N LEU A 160 1.74 21.38 49.52
CA LEU A 160 1.79 21.24 50.97
C LEU A 160 3.09 21.79 51.55
N GLN A 161 4.24 21.49 50.92
CA GLN A 161 5.54 22.01 51.33
C GLN A 161 5.60 23.54 51.22
N GLU A 162 5.14 24.11 50.11
CA GLU A 162 5.06 25.57 49.95
C GLU A 162 4.12 26.20 50.98
N ARG A 163 3.00 25.54 51.31
CA ARG A 163 2.08 26.05 52.33
C ARG A 163 2.67 25.99 53.73
N ILE A 164 3.44 24.95 54.05
CA ILE A 164 4.21 24.86 55.30
C ILE A 164 5.24 25.98 55.34
N GLN A 165 6.02 26.16 54.26
CA GLN A 165 7.04 27.20 54.18
C GLN A 165 6.44 28.61 54.35
N ARG A 166 5.34 28.93 53.66
CA ARG A 166 4.65 30.22 53.84
C ARG A 166 4.19 30.45 55.28
N LEU A 167 3.69 29.40 55.96
CA LEU A 167 3.29 29.51 57.36
C LEU A 167 4.49 29.71 58.30
N GLU A 168 5.63 29.11 57.99
CA GLU A 168 6.88 29.31 58.73
C GLU A 168 7.44 30.72 58.50
N GLU A 169 7.42 31.21 57.27
CA GLU A 169 7.77 32.59 56.91
C GLU A 169 6.84 33.59 57.60
N ASP A 170 5.53 33.37 57.58
CA ASP A 170 4.55 34.21 58.28
C ASP A 170 4.83 34.24 59.79
N ARG A 171 5.14 33.10 60.41
CA ARG A 171 5.52 33.03 61.83
C ARG A 171 6.80 33.83 62.10
N GLN A 172 7.84 33.63 61.30
CA GLN A 172 9.11 34.36 61.44
C GLN A 172 8.92 35.86 61.22
N SER A 173 8.04 36.25 60.29
CA SER A 173 7.72 37.65 60.03
C SER A 173 7.03 38.32 61.22
N LEU A 174 6.15 37.60 61.93
CA LEU A 174 5.53 38.07 63.17
C LEU A 174 6.55 38.19 64.31
N ASP A 175 7.45 37.21 64.46
CA ASP A 175 8.50 37.24 65.49
C ASP A 175 9.45 38.43 65.27
N ILE A 176 9.93 38.65 64.03
CA ILE A 176 10.77 39.80 63.66
C ILE A 176 10.01 41.12 63.78
N SER A 177 8.73 41.16 63.38
CA SER A 177 7.92 42.36 63.56
C SER A 177 7.72 42.70 65.03
N SER A 178 7.59 41.72 65.93
CA SER A 178 7.49 41.94 67.37
C SER A 178 8.74 42.60 67.93
N GLU A 179 9.93 42.18 67.51
CA GLU A 179 11.21 42.80 67.90
C GLU A 179 11.31 44.27 67.45
N TRP A 180 10.75 44.62 66.29
CA TRP A 180 10.73 46.01 65.80
C TRP A 180 9.68 46.89 66.51
N TRP A 181 8.53 46.32 66.91
CA TRP A 181 7.56 47.04 67.74
C TRP A 181 8.04 47.19 69.20
N ASP A 182 8.86 46.27 69.70
CA ASP A 182 9.51 46.36 71.02
C ASP A 182 10.71 47.33 71.03
N ASP A 183 11.50 47.42 69.96
CA ASP A 183 12.64 48.35 69.88
C ASP A 183 12.21 49.83 69.94
N LYS A 184 11.00 50.14 69.42
CA LYS A 184 10.43 51.50 69.53
C LYS A 184 9.81 51.81 70.91
N LEU A 185 9.73 50.84 71.81
CA LEU A 185 9.28 51.02 73.20
C LEU A 185 10.44 51.03 74.22
N HIS A 186 11.70 50.91 73.76
CA HIS A 186 12.87 50.99 74.65
C HIS A 186 13.70 52.28 74.52
N THR A 187 13.23 53.27 73.77
CA THR A 187 13.68 54.66 73.94
C THR A 187 12.64 55.48 74.70
N ARG A 188 12.83 55.54 76.03
CA ARG A 188 12.23 56.47 77.02
C ARG A 188 10.83 56.16 77.57
N GLY A 189 10.81 55.73 78.84
CA GLY A 189 9.66 55.84 79.77
C GLY A 189 9.00 54.49 80.06
N SER A 190 9.38 53.77 81.10
CA SER A 190 8.90 53.95 82.49
C SER A 190 7.44 54.43 82.57
N SER A 191 6.57 53.48 82.89
CA SER A 191 5.29 53.61 83.59
C SER A 191 4.26 54.58 83.00
N ARG A 192 3.21 54.03 82.38
CA ARG A 192 1.84 54.53 82.53
C ARG A 192 0.81 53.53 81.97
N THR A 193 0.06 52.95 82.90
CA THR A 193 -1.41 52.84 82.86
C THR A 193 -2.03 52.33 81.54
N TRP A 194 -2.21 51.02 81.46
CA TRP A 194 -3.29 50.42 80.66
C TRP A 194 -4.20 49.64 81.59
N ASP A 195 -4.98 50.39 82.37
CA ASP A 195 -6.19 49.88 82.98
C ASP A 195 -7.38 50.59 82.34
N SER A 196 -8.38 49.80 81.93
CA SER A 196 -9.72 50.16 81.41
C SER A 196 -9.98 49.90 79.92
N LEU A 197 -10.12 48.61 79.58
CA LEU A 197 -11.34 47.94 79.05
C LEU A 197 -12.07 48.53 77.81
N PRO A 198 -12.66 47.69 76.91
CA PRO A 198 -13.44 46.49 77.28
C PRO A 198 -13.14 45.20 76.48
N PRO A 199 -13.53 44.02 77.02
CA PRO A 199 -13.48 42.77 76.28
C PRO A 199 -14.58 42.81 75.23
N SER A 200 -14.22 43.24 74.02
CA SER A 200 -15.11 43.12 72.86
C SER A 200 -15.27 41.62 72.55
N LYS A 201 -16.44 41.14 72.94
CA LYS A 201 -16.91 39.79 72.76
C LYS A 201 -16.67 39.35 71.32
N ARG A 202 -16.03 38.17 71.20
CA ARG A 202 -16.11 37.28 70.04
C ARG A 202 -17.48 37.42 69.36
N LYS A 203 -17.53 38.10 68.22
CA LYS A 203 -18.56 37.83 67.22
C LYS A 203 -17.95 36.77 66.31
N LYS A 204 -18.19 35.50 66.66
CA LYS A 204 -18.16 34.46 65.62
C LYS A 204 -19.09 34.95 64.52
N ALA A 205 -18.59 35.06 63.29
CA ALA A 205 -19.43 35.29 62.14
C ALA A 205 -20.58 34.26 62.19
N PRO A 206 -21.84 34.66 61.94
CA PRO A 206 -22.91 33.69 61.79
C PRO A 206 -22.48 32.68 60.74
N LEU A 207 -22.49 31.39 61.10
CA LEU A 207 -22.52 30.31 60.11
C LEU A 207 -23.80 30.53 59.32
N VAL A 208 -23.71 31.23 58.20
CA VAL A 208 -24.81 31.38 57.24
C VAL A 208 -25.01 30.01 56.61
N SER A 209 -25.84 29.20 57.25
CA SER A 209 -26.47 28.04 56.64
C SER A 209 -27.67 28.56 55.84
N GLY A 210 -27.42 28.91 54.58
CA GLY A 210 -28.40 29.43 53.63
C GLY A 210 -27.72 29.81 52.31
N PRO A 211 -28.44 29.84 51.18
CA PRO A 211 -27.84 30.15 49.88
C PRO A 211 -27.15 31.52 49.92
N TYR A 212 -25.84 31.51 49.66
CA TYR A 212 -24.98 32.68 49.72
C TYR A 212 -25.23 33.55 48.48
N ILE A 213 -25.74 34.77 48.66
CA ILE A 213 -25.80 35.78 47.60
C ILE A 213 -24.39 36.35 47.45
N VAL A 214 -23.69 35.94 46.39
CA VAL A 214 -22.38 36.48 46.04
C VAL A 214 -22.59 37.87 45.43
N TYR A 215 -22.18 38.92 46.14
CA TYR A 215 -22.23 40.31 45.64
C TYR A 215 -21.02 40.68 44.76
N MET A 216 -20.01 39.82 44.69
CA MET A 216 -18.82 40.00 43.86
C MET A 216 -18.99 39.22 42.57
N LEU A 217 -18.94 39.91 41.43
CA LEU A 217 -18.86 39.25 40.13
C LEU A 217 -17.57 38.43 40.03
N GLN A 218 -17.58 37.36 39.23
CA GLN A 218 -16.36 36.59 38.98
C GLN A 218 -15.38 37.46 38.17
N GLU A 219 -14.08 37.20 38.30
CA GLU A 219 -13.05 37.92 37.54
C GLU A 219 -13.30 37.85 36.02
N ILE A 220 -13.91 36.76 35.54
CA ILE A 220 -14.28 36.55 34.14
C ILE A 220 -15.33 37.58 33.69
N ASP A 221 -16.39 37.79 34.48
CA ASP A 221 -17.46 38.74 34.18
C ASP A 221 -16.93 40.19 34.22
N ILE A 222 -16.04 40.48 35.18
CA ILE A 222 -15.38 41.78 35.29
C ILE A 222 -14.51 42.06 34.04
N LEU A 223 -13.78 41.05 33.56
CA LEU A 223 -12.95 41.16 32.36
C LEU A 223 -13.80 41.30 31.10
N GLU A 224 -14.92 40.60 31.00
CA GLU A 224 -15.86 40.69 29.88
C GLU A 224 -16.44 42.11 29.78
N ASP A 225 -16.98 42.64 30.89
CA ASP A 225 -17.49 44.01 30.98
C ASP A 225 -16.41 45.05 30.65
N TRP A 226 -15.18 44.83 31.11
CA TRP A 226 -14.04 45.70 30.78
C TRP A 226 -13.74 45.73 29.28
N THR A 227 -13.80 44.57 28.60
CA THR A 227 -13.70 44.51 27.13
C THR A 227 -14.88 45.16 26.43
N ALA A 228 -16.11 44.96 26.93
CA ALA A 228 -17.31 45.58 26.38
C ALA A 228 -17.24 47.11 26.44
N ILE A 229 -16.80 47.67 27.57
CA ILE A 229 -16.59 49.12 27.75
C ILE A 229 -15.50 49.62 26.80
N LYS A 230 -14.37 48.93 26.67
CA LYS A 230 -13.31 49.31 25.72
C LYS A 230 -13.82 49.33 24.28
N LYS A 231 -14.60 48.32 23.88
CA LYS A 231 -15.17 48.19 22.54
C LYS A 231 -16.19 49.29 22.25
N ALA A 232 -17.07 49.60 23.21
CA ALA A 232 -18.03 50.69 23.11
C ALA A 232 -17.32 52.05 23.01
N ARG A 233 -16.27 52.30 23.81
CA ARG A 233 -15.48 53.53 23.74
C ARG A 233 -14.76 53.68 22.39
N ALA A 234 -14.25 52.59 21.81
CA ALA A 234 -13.66 52.61 20.48
C ALA A 234 -14.69 52.90 19.38
N ALA A 235 -15.92 52.37 19.51
CA ALA A 235 -17.01 52.60 18.56
C ALA A 235 -17.61 54.02 18.61
N VAL A 236 -17.41 54.75 19.71
CA VAL A 236 -17.92 56.12 19.91
C VAL A 236 -16.86 57.21 19.56
N SER A 237 -15.66 56.81 19.11
CA SER A 237 -14.67 57.78 18.61
C SER A 237 -15.13 58.38 17.27
N PRO A 238 -15.16 59.72 17.08
CA PRO A 238 -15.62 60.31 15.83
C PRO A 238 -14.59 60.09 14.71
N GLN A 239 -14.83 59.11 13.83
CA GLN A 239 -14.08 58.97 12.59
C GLN A 239 -14.41 60.14 11.64
N LYS A 240 -13.47 61.07 11.52
CA LYS A 240 -13.49 62.14 10.52
C LYS A 240 -13.28 61.52 9.13
N ARG A 241 -14.31 61.66 8.29
CA ARG A 241 -14.41 61.24 6.89
C ARG A 241 -13.40 61.94 5.97
N LYS A 242 -13.07 61.24 4.86
CA LYS A 242 -12.60 61.68 3.51
C LYS A 242 -11.22 61.10 3.14
N SER A 243 -10.93 60.68 1.91
CA SER A 243 -11.71 60.42 0.68
C SER A 243 -10.73 59.84 -0.36
N ASP A 244 -11.25 58.97 -1.22
CA ASP A 244 -10.58 58.35 -2.38
C ASP A 244 -9.97 59.32 -3.39
N GLY A 245 -8.98 58.83 -4.16
CA GLY A 245 -8.33 59.56 -5.24
C GLY A 245 -7.47 58.74 -6.22
N LYS A 246 -8.12 57.85 -6.99
CA LYS A 246 -8.00 57.64 -8.46
C LYS A 246 -6.62 57.41 -9.15
N SER A 247 -6.46 56.17 -9.63
CA SER A 247 -6.11 55.73 -11.01
C SER A 247 -4.90 56.32 -11.76
N HIS A 248 -3.94 55.45 -12.13
CA HIS A 248 -3.30 55.49 -13.45
C HIS A 248 -3.07 54.09 -14.06
N ARG A 249 -3.43 54.02 -15.33
CA ARG A 249 -3.37 52.94 -16.33
C ARG A 249 -1.92 52.72 -16.80
N ALA A 250 -1.51 51.47 -17.05
CA ALA A 250 -1.04 50.98 -18.36
C ALA A 250 -0.15 49.71 -18.30
N SER A 251 -0.31 48.88 -19.34
CA SER A 251 0.74 48.10 -20.02
C SER A 251 1.00 46.62 -19.63
N LEU A 252 0.51 45.75 -20.53
CA LEU A 252 1.24 44.74 -21.30
C LEU A 252 1.75 43.43 -20.63
N LEU A 253 1.15 42.35 -21.15
CA LEU A 253 1.62 40.98 -21.43
C LEU A 253 1.67 39.92 -20.30
N PRO A 254 1.32 38.65 -20.63
CA PRO A 254 0.93 37.63 -19.67
C PRO A 254 2.12 36.82 -19.17
N GLN A 255 2.11 36.52 -17.88
CA GLN A 255 3.04 35.64 -17.19
C GLN A 255 2.78 34.15 -17.56
N PRO A 256 3.83 33.31 -17.64
CA PRO A 256 3.68 31.87 -17.82
C PRO A 256 3.16 31.20 -16.55
N SER A 257 2.38 30.14 -16.74
CA SER A 257 1.78 29.30 -15.70
C SER A 257 2.82 28.63 -14.78
N PRO A 258 2.50 28.40 -13.49
CA PRO A 258 3.35 27.60 -12.63
C PRO A 258 3.05 26.10 -12.79
N SER A 259 4.08 25.32 -13.11
CA SER A 259 4.09 23.85 -12.97
C SER A 259 4.03 23.43 -11.50
N PRO A 260 3.41 22.28 -11.16
CA PRO A 260 3.19 21.88 -9.78
C PRO A 260 4.49 21.40 -9.11
N ALA A 261 4.74 21.94 -7.92
CA ALA A 261 5.81 21.51 -7.03
C ALA A 261 5.59 20.05 -6.56
N SER A 262 6.64 19.24 -6.71
CA SER A 262 6.74 17.91 -6.11
C SER A 262 6.50 17.96 -4.60
N ARG A 263 5.38 17.38 -4.17
CA ARG A 263 5.10 17.01 -2.79
C ARG A 263 6.18 16.04 -2.32
N LYS A 264 7.11 16.50 -1.46
CA LYS A 264 7.92 15.59 -0.64
C LYS A 264 7.04 15.12 0.52
N GLU A 265 6.71 13.84 0.55
CA GLU A 265 6.12 13.18 1.72
C GLU A 265 7.04 13.35 2.94
N PRO A 266 6.49 13.57 4.15
CA PRO A 266 7.28 13.51 5.36
C PRO A 266 7.55 12.05 5.71
N ARG A 267 8.83 11.68 5.79
CA ARG A 267 9.28 10.40 6.34
C ARG A 267 8.70 10.22 7.75
N GLU A 268 7.87 9.19 7.92
CA GLU A 268 7.48 8.67 9.23
C GLU A 268 8.74 8.36 10.03
N ARG A 269 8.84 8.94 11.23
CA ARG A 269 9.86 8.59 12.21
C ARG A 269 9.47 7.25 12.81
N GLN A 270 10.09 6.19 12.30
CA GLN A 270 10.08 4.87 12.93
C GLN A 270 10.80 4.99 14.28
N TRP A 271 10.06 4.93 15.38
CA TRP A 271 10.65 4.73 16.71
C TRP A 271 11.04 3.25 16.83
N PRO A 272 12.31 2.92 17.12
CA PRO A 272 12.69 1.54 17.37
C PRO A 272 12.19 1.12 18.75
N CYS A 273 11.21 0.22 18.79
CA CYS A 273 10.94 -0.57 19.98
C CYS A 273 12.10 -1.59 20.12
N GLN A 274 13.07 -1.29 20.97
CA GLN A 274 14.06 -2.27 21.43
C GLN A 274 13.35 -3.34 22.26
N ILE A 275 13.12 -4.51 21.67
CA ILE A 275 12.87 -5.75 22.42
C ILE A 275 14.24 -6.24 22.89
N ARG A 276 14.46 -6.20 24.20
CA ARG A 276 15.64 -6.76 24.86
C ARG A 276 15.33 -8.24 25.14
N GLY A 277 16.16 -9.13 24.59
CA GLY A 277 16.18 -10.55 24.93
C GLY A 277 16.79 -10.82 26.30
#